data_AF-A0A9X3EES4-F1
#
_entry.id   AF-A0A9X3EES4-F1
#
_cell.length_a   1.000
_cell.length_b   1.000
_cell.length_c   1.000
_cell.angle_alpha   90.00
_cell.angle_beta   90.00
_cell.angle_gamma   90.00
#
_symmetry.space_group_name_H-M   'P 1'
#
loop_
_entity.id
_entity.type
_entity.pdbx_description
1 polymer ?
#
loop_
_entity_poly.entity_id
_entity_poly.type
_entity_poly.pdbx_seq_one_letter_code
_entity_poly.pdbx_strand_id
1 'polypeptide(L)'
;MKRQFSFLAVVVIGINLVSDIALLMKYLQKPNAFYLMDRISWIHDLILHEYGQWFALFKAVCSGMLFSLWLQRFINPSPVKGLGYATLFYALFWMTSGLLVMTGISGMLQQSSGYPVDLLSWHALYHGLGMTDLLSMLVMLIVIPLLLLVVPRLHNRFCALAA
;
A
#
# COMPACT_ATOMS: atom_id res chain seq x y z
N MET A 1 14.99 20.47 -12.11
CA MET A 1 14.97 19.05 -11.71
C MET A 1 14.63 18.82 -10.23
N LYS A 2 15.34 19.40 -9.25
CA LYS A 2 15.10 19.12 -7.80
C LYS A 2 13.63 19.29 -7.35
N ARG A 3 12.95 20.36 -7.76
CA ARG A 3 11.53 20.61 -7.44
C ARG A 3 10.53 19.77 -8.24
N GLN A 4 10.86 19.39 -9.48
CA GLN A 4 9.98 18.56 -10.33
C GLN A 4 9.80 17.17 -9.73
N PHE A 5 10.87 16.62 -9.13
CA PHE A 5 10.82 15.33 -8.46
C PHE A 5 9.93 15.38 -7.21
N SER A 6 10.14 16.37 -6.33
CA SER A 6 9.30 16.55 -5.14
C SER A 6 7.84 16.80 -5.50
N PHE A 7 7.57 17.56 -6.57
CA PHE A 7 6.22 17.78 -7.06
C PHE A 7 5.56 16.48 -7.52
N LEU A 8 6.24 15.67 -8.33
CA LEU A 8 5.73 14.38 -8.77
C LEU A 8 5.44 13.45 -7.58
N ALA A 9 6.35 13.40 -6.60
CA ALA A 9 6.17 12.63 -5.39
C ALA A 9 4.93 13.09 -4.59
N VAL A 10 4.74 14.40 -4.43
CA VAL A 10 3.55 14.98 -3.78
C VAL A 10 2.27 14.58 -4.51
N VAL A 11 2.24 14.64 -5.85
CA VAL A 11 1.06 14.26 -6.64
C VAL A 11 0.74 12.77 -6.46
N VAL A 12 1.73 11.90 -6.64
CA VAL A 12 1.54 10.44 -6.51
C VAL A 12 1.09 10.06 -5.10
N ILE A 13 1.75 10.59 -4.07
CA ILE A 13 1.40 10.29 -2.67
C ILE A 13 0.06 10.92 -2.30
N GLY A 14 -0.29 12.07 -2.87
CA GLY A 14 -1.59 12.71 -2.70
C GLY A 14 -2.73 11.85 -3.24
N ILE A 15 -2.57 11.27 -4.44
CA ILE A 15 -3.56 10.33 -5.00
C ILE A 15 -3.74 9.11 -4.08
N ASN A 16 -2.63 8.54 -3.58
CA ASN A 16 -2.71 7.40 -2.67
C ASN A 16 -3.34 7.77 -1.33
N LEU A 17 -3.06 8.95 -0.78
CA LEU A 17 -3.68 9.44 0.44
C LEU A 17 -5.20 9.56 0.30
N VAL A 18 -5.69 10.09 -0.83
CA VAL A 18 -7.14 10.12 -1.12
C VAL A 18 -7.72 8.71 -1.16
N SER A 19 -7.02 7.76 -1.78
CA SER A 19 -7.43 6.35 -1.80
C SER A 19 -7.50 5.72 -0.40
N ASP A 20 -6.51 6.00 0.46
CA ASP A 20 -6.48 5.47 1.82
C ASP A 20 -7.58 6.09 2.70
N ILE A 21 -7.87 7.38 2.54
CA ILE A 21 -9.01 8.05 3.20
C ILE A 21 -10.32 7.43 2.71
N ALA A 22 -10.47 7.18 1.41
CA ALA A 22 -11.67 6.54 0.87
C ALA A 22 -11.86 5.12 1.43
N LEU A 23 -10.78 4.36 1.64
CA LEU A 23 -10.83 3.04 2.29
C LEU A 23 -11.32 3.17 3.74
N LEU A 24 -10.76 4.13 4.50
CA LEU A 24 -11.21 4.40 5.88
C LEU A 24 -12.69 4.78 5.93
N MET A 25 -13.15 5.64 5.01
CA MET A 25 -14.56 6.01 4.90
C MET A 25 -15.46 4.81 4.61
N LYS A 26 -15.02 3.87 3.75
CA LYS A 26 -15.76 2.63 3.47
C LYS A 26 -15.90 1.76 4.72
N TYR A 27 -14.86 1.64 5.53
CA TYR A 27 -14.93 0.94 6.82
C TYR A 27 -15.95 1.56 7.77
N LEU A 28 -16.03 2.90 7.82
CA LEU A 28 -16.99 3.61 8.66
C LEU A 28 -18.44 3.51 8.15
N GLN A 29 -18.65 3.55 6.83
CA GLN A 29 -19.98 3.55 6.23
C GLN A 29 -20.59 2.15 6.13
N LYS A 30 -19.77 1.11 5.94
CA LYS A 30 -20.22 -0.27 5.71
C LYS A 30 -19.43 -1.24 6.59
N PRO A 31 -19.54 -1.16 7.92
CA PRO A 31 -18.84 -2.09 8.81
C PRO A 31 -19.21 -3.55 8.50
N ASN A 32 -20.45 -3.79 8.07
CA ASN A 32 -20.94 -5.14 7.81
C ASN A 32 -20.52 -5.75 6.46
N ALA A 33 -19.95 -4.96 5.54
CA ALA A 33 -19.52 -5.47 4.24
C ALA A 33 -18.31 -6.43 4.35
N PHE A 34 -17.59 -6.38 5.48
CA PHE A 34 -16.41 -7.19 5.72
C PHE A 34 -16.70 -8.52 6.45
N TYR A 35 -17.90 -8.71 7.01
CA TYR A 35 -18.36 -10.02 7.58
C TYR A 35 -18.36 -11.17 6.56
N LEU A 36 -18.41 -10.85 5.26
CA LEU A 36 -18.29 -11.88 4.23
C LEU A 36 -16.85 -12.43 4.14
N MET A 37 -15.85 -11.72 4.66
CA MET A 37 -14.45 -12.15 4.66
C MET A 37 -14.09 -13.09 5.82
N ASP A 38 -14.90 -13.16 6.87
CA ASP A 38 -14.72 -14.08 8.01
C ASP A 38 -14.68 -15.54 7.57
N ARG A 39 -15.33 -15.83 6.44
CA ARG A 39 -15.41 -17.17 5.86
C ARG A 39 -14.19 -17.55 5.01
N ILE A 40 -13.30 -16.59 4.73
CA ILE A 40 -12.13 -16.81 3.88
C ILE A 40 -10.96 -17.37 4.72
N SER A 41 -10.64 -16.73 5.85
CA SER A 41 -9.61 -17.21 6.76
C SER A 41 -9.61 -16.44 8.08
N TRP A 42 -9.06 -17.07 9.13
CA TRP A 42 -8.87 -16.42 10.43
C TRP A 42 -7.97 -15.18 10.37
N ILE A 43 -7.00 -15.13 9.44
CA ILE A 43 -6.12 -13.97 9.25
C ILE A 43 -6.90 -12.77 8.68
N HIS A 44 -7.80 -13.01 7.73
CA HIS A 44 -8.62 -11.95 7.14
C HIS A 44 -9.69 -11.48 8.12
N ASP A 45 -10.29 -12.39 8.89
CA ASP A 45 -11.19 -12.05 9.98
C ASP A 45 -10.48 -11.14 11.00
N LEU A 46 -9.35 -11.59 11.54
CA LEU A 46 -8.59 -10.80 12.52
C LEU A 46 -8.13 -9.44 11.94
N ILE A 47 -7.51 -9.43 10.75
CA ILE A 47 -6.86 -8.21 10.24
C ILE A 47 -7.83 -7.26 9.54
N LEU A 48 -8.80 -7.76 8.77
CA LEU A 48 -9.71 -6.93 7.98
C LEU A 48 -11.05 -6.71 8.67
N HIS A 49 -11.50 -7.62 9.54
CA HIS A 49 -12.74 -7.45 10.28
C HIS A 49 -12.48 -6.85 11.66
N GLU A 50 -11.69 -7.51 12.51
CA GLU A 50 -11.47 -7.07 13.91
C GLU A 50 -10.59 -5.81 13.96
N TYR A 51 -9.48 -5.80 13.22
CA TYR A 51 -8.53 -4.68 13.19
C TYR A 51 -8.58 -3.83 11.92
N GLY A 52 -9.49 -4.11 10.98
CA GLY A 52 -9.46 -3.49 9.64
C GLY A 52 -9.58 -1.97 9.66
N GLN A 53 -10.45 -1.45 10.53
CA GLN A 53 -10.60 0.00 10.71
C GLN A 53 -9.32 0.64 11.28
N TRP A 54 -8.71 0.01 12.28
CA TRP A 54 -7.46 0.50 12.86
C TRP A 54 -6.32 0.44 11.85
N PHE A 55 -6.24 -0.64 11.09
CA PHE A 55 -5.27 -0.80 10.00
C PHE A 55 -5.43 0.28 8.94
N ALA A 56 -6.66 0.54 8.47
CA ALA A 56 -6.96 1.61 7.51
C ALA A 56 -6.60 2.99 8.07
N LEU A 57 -6.90 3.24 9.35
CA LEU A 57 -6.54 4.49 10.02
C LEU A 57 -5.02 4.69 10.10
N PHE A 58 -4.28 3.68 10.58
CA PHE A 58 -2.82 3.75 10.67
C PHE A 58 -2.18 3.95 9.30
N LYS A 59 -2.66 3.25 8.28
CA LYS A 59 -2.20 3.43 6.90
C LYS A 59 -2.44 4.86 6.43
N ALA A 60 -3.64 5.41 6.61
CA ALA A 60 -3.95 6.79 6.22
C ALA A 60 -3.10 7.82 6.96
N VAL A 61 -2.80 7.61 8.26
CA VAL A 61 -1.88 8.45 9.03
C VAL A 61 -0.46 8.38 8.46
N CYS A 62 0.06 7.19 8.15
CA CYS A 62 1.37 7.03 7.52
C CYS A 62 1.43 7.73 6.14
N SER A 63 0.39 7.60 5.33
CA SER A 63 0.26 8.30 4.04
C SER A 63 0.26 9.82 4.21
N GLY A 64 -0.47 10.33 5.21
CA GLY A 64 -0.54 11.75 5.54
C GLY A 64 0.80 12.31 6.03
N MET A 65 1.51 11.56 6.88
CA MET A 65 2.86 11.90 7.32
C MET A 65 3.85 11.92 6.14
N LEU A 66 3.79 10.91 5.26
CA LEU A 66 4.66 10.88 4.09
C LEU A 66 4.36 12.04 3.14
N PHE A 67 3.08 12.34 2.90
CA PHE A 67 2.64 13.47 2.10
C PHE A 67 3.16 14.80 2.66
N SER A 68 3.00 15.04 3.96
CA SER A 68 3.42 16.29 4.59
C SER A 68 4.94 16.51 4.51
N LEU A 69 5.73 15.45 4.66
CA LEU A 69 7.20 15.54 4.54
C LEU A 69 7.64 15.80 3.09
N TRP A 70 6.97 15.19 2.10
CA TRP A 70 7.22 15.50 0.69
C TRP A 70 6.76 16.91 0.30
N LEU A 71 5.63 17.37 0.85
CA LEU A 71 5.13 18.73 0.65
C LEU A 71 6.08 19.77 1.26
N GLN A 72 6.55 19.52 2.49
CA GLN A 72 7.57 20.35 3.13
C GLN A 72 8.83 20.44 2.26
N ARG A 73 9.27 19.31 1.70
CA ARG A 73 10.43 19.26 0.80
C ARG A 73 10.20 19.96 -0.54
N PHE A 74 8.97 19.98 -1.04
CA PHE A 74 8.60 20.72 -2.25
C PHE A 74 8.66 22.24 -2.00
N ILE A 75 8.09 22.69 -0.89
CA ILE A 75 8.08 24.11 -0.49
C ILE A 75 9.51 24.58 -0.17
N ASN A 76 10.21 23.84 0.70
CA ASN A 76 11.58 24.11 1.10
C ASN A 76 12.50 22.93 0.66
N PRO A 77 13.33 23.09 -0.39
CA PRO A 77 14.15 22.03 -0.97
C PRO A 77 15.39 21.68 -0.13
N SER A 78 15.23 21.61 1.20
CA SER A 78 16.24 21.16 2.14
C SER A 78 16.03 19.67 2.50
N PRO A 79 17.08 18.96 2.97
CA PRO A 79 16.93 17.59 3.42
C PRO A 79 16.01 17.51 4.64
N VAL A 80 14.90 16.78 4.48
CA VAL A 80 13.93 16.55 5.56
C VAL A 80 14.34 15.33 6.38
N LYS A 81 14.69 15.56 7.65
CA LYS A 81 14.92 14.47 8.63
C LYS A 81 13.62 13.68 8.79
N GLY A 82 13.69 12.35 8.72
CA GLY A 82 12.51 11.49 8.88
C GLY A 82 11.83 11.03 7.60
N LEU A 83 12.08 11.66 6.44
CA LEU A 83 11.46 11.25 5.17
C LEU A 83 11.73 9.78 4.83
N GLY A 84 12.95 9.29 5.11
CA GLY A 84 13.30 7.88 4.91
C GLY A 84 12.51 6.92 5.81
N TYR A 85 12.27 7.29 7.07
CA TYR A 85 11.48 6.48 8.00
C TYR A 85 10.00 6.49 7.62
N ALA A 86 9.43 7.65 7.29
CA ALA A 86 8.04 7.75 6.83
C ALA A 86 7.81 6.93 5.55
N THR A 87 8.78 6.95 4.63
CA THR A 87 8.71 6.14 3.41
C THR A 87 8.82 4.64 3.72
N LEU A 88 9.64 4.27 4.70
CA LEU A 88 9.74 2.88 5.17
C LEU A 88 8.43 2.37 5.77
N PHE A 89 7.86 3.11 6.72
CA PHE A 89 6.58 2.75 7.32
C PHE A 89 5.48 2.65 6.28
N TYR A 90 5.39 3.62 5.38
CA TYR A 90 4.41 3.59 4.29
C TYR A 90 4.58 2.37 3.37
N ALA A 91 5.82 2.03 2.98
CA ALA A 91 6.10 0.87 2.15
C ALA A 91 5.71 -0.45 2.85
N LEU A 92 5.97 -0.58 4.15
CA LEU A 92 5.55 -1.75 4.92
C LEU A 92 4.02 -1.90 4.94
N PHE A 93 3.29 -0.82 5.20
CA PHE A 93 1.83 -0.83 5.17
C PHE A 93 1.27 -1.10 3.76
N TRP A 94 1.93 -0.61 2.72
CA TRP A 94 1.57 -0.93 1.34
C TRP A 94 1.71 -2.43 1.07
N MET A 95 2.86 -3.01 1.42
CA MET A 95 3.13 -4.44 1.21
C MET A 95 2.15 -5.32 1.97
N THR A 96 1.89 -5.02 3.25
CA THR A 96 0.92 -5.78 4.05
C THR A 96 -0.50 -5.66 3.50
N SER A 97 -0.93 -4.45 3.13
CA SER A 97 -2.24 -4.24 2.48
C SER A 97 -2.35 -5.03 1.19
N GLY A 98 -1.30 -5.00 0.36
CA GLY A 98 -1.25 -5.73 -0.90
C GLY A 98 -1.36 -7.24 -0.67
N LEU A 99 -0.58 -7.79 0.26
CA LEU A 99 -0.63 -9.21 0.59
C LEU A 99 -2.02 -9.63 1.06
N LEU A 100 -2.69 -8.84 1.90
CA LEU A 100 -4.05 -9.10 2.35
C LEU A 100 -5.05 -9.08 1.19
N VAL A 101 -4.97 -8.09 0.31
CA VAL A 101 -5.84 -8.03 -0.88
C VAL A 101 -5.62 -9.26 -1.77
N MET A 102 -4.37 -9.63 -2.01
CA MET A 102 -4.01 -10.78 -2.85
C MET A 102 -4.52 -12.11 -2.29
N THR A 103 -4.27 -12.34 -1.00
CA THR A 103 -4.70 -13.56 -0.32
C THR A 103 -6.22 -13.61 -0.18
N GLY A 104 -6.87 -12.45 -0.02
CA GLY A 104 -8.34 -12.32 -0.02
C GLY A 104 -8.95 -12.65 -1.37
N ILE A 105 -8.40 -12.12 -2.47
CA ILE A 105 -8.85 -12.44 -3.83
C ILE A 105 -8.66 -13.95 -4.11
N SER A 106 -7.49 -14.50 -3.78
CA SER A 106 -7.23 -15.94 -3.94
C SER A 106 -8.26 -16.78 -3.19
N GLY A 107 -8.51 -16.44 -1.93
CA GLY A 107 -9.47 -17.14 -1.09
C GLY A 107 -10.91 -17.03 -1.60
N MET A 108 -11.34 -15.86 -2.06
CA MET A 108 -12.65 -15.67 -2.70
C MET A 108 -12.79 -16.52 -3.97
N LEU A 109 -11.76 -16.56 -4.82
CA LEU A 109 -11.77 -17.38 -6.04
C LEU A 109 -11.86 -18.88 -5.72
N GLN A 110 -11.09 -19.35 -4.76
CA GLN A 110 -11.12 -20.76 -4.31
C GLN A 110 -12.49 -21.12 -3.73
N GLN A 111 -13.05 -20.25 -2.87
CA GLN A 111 -14.36 -20.44 -2.27
C GLN A 111 -15.48 -20.47 -3.34
N SER A 112 -15.43 -19.57 -4.33
CA SER A 112 -16.40 -19.55 -5.43
C SER A 112 -16.33 -20.78 -6.33
N SER A 113 -15.15 -21.42 -6.39
CA SER A 113 -14.89 -22.63 -7.16
C SER A 113 -15.13 -23.92 -6.37
N GLY A 114 -15.54 -23.82 -5.10
CA GLY A 114 -15.80 -24.96 -4.21
C GLY A 114 -14.55 -25.69 -3.72
N TYR A 115 -13.35 -25.10 -3.90
CA TYR A 115 -12.10 -25.64 -3.37
C TYR A 115 -11.91 -25.26 -1.90
N PRO A 116 -11.22 -26.10 -1.10
CA PRO A 116 -10.80 -25.70 0.24
C PRO A 116 -9.91 -24.46 0.14
N VAL A 117 -10.14 -23.48 1.02
CA VAL A 117 -9.37 -22.23 1.00
C VAL A 117 -7.98 -22.47 1.58
N ASP A 118 -6.97 -22.41 0.72
CA ASP A 118 -5.54 -22.32 1.05
C ASP A 118 -4.99 -20.97 0.55
N LEU A 119 -4.73 -20.08 1.51
CA LEU A 119 -4.20 -18.74 1.26
C LEU A 119 -2.78 -18.72 0.68
N LEU A 120 -2.02 -19.80 0.87
CA LEU A 120 -0.68 -19.94 0.31
C LEU A 120 -0.71 -20.55 -1.09
N SER A 121 -1.85 -21.11 -1.49
CA SER A 121 -2.08 -21.56 -2.85
C SER A 121 -2.43 -20.35 -3.74
N TRP A 122 -1.53 -20.07 -4.67
CA TRP A 122 -1.70 -19.04 -5.69
C TRP A 122 -2.36 -19.60 -6.95
N HIS A 123 -2.72 -20.88 -6.95
CA HIS A 123 -3.18 -21.60 -8.15
C HIS A 123 -4.46 -21.01 -8.74
N ALA A 124 -5.41 -20.60 -7.90
CA ALA A 124 -6.64 -19.93 -8.34
C ALA A 124 -6.35 -18.57 -9.00
N LEU A 125 -5.34 -17.84 -8.52
CA LEU A 125 -4.89 -16.60 -9.15
C LEU A 125 -4.18 -16.88 -10.48
N TYR A 126 -3.36 -17.92 -10.58
CA TYR A 126 -2.70 -18.32 -11.85
C TYR A 126 -3.67 -18.74 -12.94
N HIS A 127 -4.80 -19.35 -12.56
CA HIS A 127 -5.83 -19.76 -13.52
C HIS A 127 -6.81 -18.64 -13.87
N GLY A 128 -7.08 -17.72 -12.94
CA GLY A 128 -8.00 -16.60 -13.14
C GLY A 128 -7.36 -15.35 -13.74
N LEU A 129 -6.07 -15.13 -13.50
CA LEU A 129 -5.28 -14.01 -14.01
C LEU A 129 -4.17 -14.53 -14.92
N GLY A 130 -4.00 -13.92 -16.09
CA GLY A 130 -2.89 -14.27 -16.97
C GLY A 130 -1.54 -14.05 -16.28
N MET A 131 -0.50 -14.75 -16.73
CA MET A 131 0.87 -14.62 -16.18
C MET A 131 1.39 -13.16 -16.18
N THR A 132 0.96 -12.36 -17.15
CA THR A 132 1.27 -10.92 -17.23
C THR A 132 0.63 -10.11 -16.09
N ASP A 133 -0.58 -10.47 -15.68
CA ASP A 133 -1.31 -9.77 -14.62
C ASP A 133 -0.72 -10.11 -13.25
N LEU A 134 -0.30 -11.36 -13.06
CA LEU A 134 0.44 -11.77 -11.86
C LEU A 134 1.80 -11.08 -11.72
N LEU A 135 2.55 -10.98 -12.82
CA LEU A 135 3.85 -10.32 -12.83
C LEU A 135 3.70 -8.82 -12.57
N SER A 136 2.68 -8.17 -13.15
CA SER A 136 2.36 -6.77 -12.86
C SER A 136 1.91 -6.56 -11.42
N MET A 137 1.14 -7.49 -10.83
CA MET A 137 0.79 -7.45 -9.41
C MET A 137 2.03 -7.56 -8.52
N LEU A 138 2.94 -8.51 -8.78
CA LEU A 138 4.20 -8.62 -8.01
C LEU A 138 5.04 -7.34 -8.10
N VAL A 139 5.11 -6.72 -9.28
CA VAL A 139 5.79 -5.43 -9.47
C VAL A 139 5.11 -4.33 -8.64
N MET A 140 3.78 -4.23 -8.67
CA MET A 140 3.06 -3.23 -7.87
C MET A 140 3.20 -3.44 -6.36
N LEU A 141 3.31 -4.69 -5.92
CA LEU A 141 3.25 -5.07 -4.51
C LEU A 141 4.62 -5.07 -3.84
N ILE A 142 5.69 -5.32 -4.60
CA ILE A 142 7.05 -5.48 -4.07
C ILE A 142 7.98 -4.43 -4.68
N VAL A 143 8.04 -4.34 -6.01
CA VAL A 143 9.03 -3.51 -6.71
C VAL A 143 8.75 -2.02 -6.49
N ILE A 144 7.49 -1.58 -6.61
CA ILE A 144 7.12 -0.16 -6.41
C ILE A 144 7.43 0.32 -4.98
N PRO A 145 7.01 -0.39 -3.90
CA PRO A 145 7.39 -0.02 -2.54
C PRO A 145 8.91 0.02 -2.32
N LEU A 146 9.66 -0.95 -2.86
CA LEU A 146 11.12 -0.96 -2.77
C LEU A 146 11.76 0.23 -3.49
N LEU A 147 11.29 0.59 -4.68
CA LEU A 147 11.75 1.77 -5.41
C LEU A 147 11.47 3.05 -4.61
N LEU A 148 10.30 3.15 -3.96
CA LEU A 148 9.98 4.27 -3.10
C LEU A 148 10.98 4.40 -1.92
N LEU A 149 11.52 3.31 -1.37
CA LEU A 149 12.54 3.39 -0.31
C LEU A 149 13.88 3.96 -0.77
N VAL A 150 14.24 3.70 -2.02
CA VAL A 150 15.54 4.10 -2.60
C VAL A 150 15.51 5.55 -3.06
N VAL A 151 14.35 6.02 -3.51
CA VAL A 151 14.11 7.37 -4.05
C VAL A 151 14.57 8.51 -3.12
N PRO A 152 14.18 8.58 -1.83
CA PRO A 152 14.60 9.64 -0.93
C PRO A 152 16.12 9.70 -0.73
N ARG A 153 16.78 8.52 -0.71
CA ARG A 153 18.22 8.38 -0.51
C ARG A 153 19.00 8.83 -1.73
N LEU A 154 18.59 8.38 -2.92
CA LEU A 154 19.20 8.82 -4.18
C LEU A 154 19.05 10.33 -4.35
N HIS A 155 17.84 10.85 -4.12
CA HIS A 155 17.59 12.27 -4.29
C HIS A 155 18.37 13.15 -3.30
N ASN A 156 18.55 12.70 -2.04
CA ASN A 156 19.43 13.37 -1.08
C ASN A 156 20.90 13.41 -1.54
N ARG A 157 21.42 12.31 -2.10
CA ARG A 157 22.78 12.28 -2.67
C ARG A 157 22.93 13.25 -3.84
N PHE A 158 21.97 13.27 -4.77
CA PHE A 158 21.96 14.24 -5.87
C PHE A 158 21.88 15.68 -5.40
N CYS A 159 21.13 15.96 -4.32
CA CYS A 159 21.08 17.30 -3.75
C CYS A 159 22.40 17.73 -3.12
N ALA A 160 23.08 16.82 -2.41
CA ALA A 160 24.37 17.07 -1.75
C ALA A 160 25.55 17.22 -2.72
N LEU A 161 25.52 16.53 -3.87
CA LEU A 161 26.53 16.66 -4.93
C LEU A 161 26.39 17.94 -5.76
N ALA A 162 25.26 18.62 -5.67
CA ALA A 162 24.93 19.83 -6.43
C ALA A 162 24.76 21.05 -5.50
N ALA A 163 25.41 21.04 -4.35
CA ALA A 163 25.56 22.14 -3.40
C ALA A 163 27.07 22.34 -3.17
#